data_AF-A0A4U7CDB3-F1
#
_entry.id   AF-A0A4U7CDB3-F1
#
_cell.length_a   1.000
_cell.length_b   1.000
_cell.length_c   1.000
_cell.angle_alpha   90.00
_cell.angle_beta   90.00
_cell.angle_gamma   90.00
#
_symmetry.space_group_name_H-M   'P 1'
#
loop_
_entity.id
_entity.type
_entity.pdbx_description
1 polymer ?
#
loop_
_entity_poly.entity_id
_entity_poly.type
_entity_poly.pdbx_seq_one_letter_code
_entity_poly.pdbx_strand_id
1 'polypeptide(L)'
;MLRNQIREQVYEQNRQLGLKLLAYIYSIDPDDIDVDPDYAVPRGEAVMAEGSEEALETIKWQLKNLGRTGTLYSLIGNLKTLFPDDEEHKLLLFVELSECQHFLEQDEPFAALIRGATFLEKALGERLSSSSDLAYLIQEASDEDIISTEEEKLAQFVRECRNDAGHNFWLETEFSYVVHEHAVLTLICLLNSLLERWYLTSWNLVTPQISSSRCLRIVRGEFGLRWGESDGLRQWITNSMNERYDRRL
;
A
#
# COMPACT_ATOMS: atom_id res chain seq x y z
N MET A 1 22.35 -14.05 27.80
CA MET A 1 22.77 -13.92 26.40
C MET A 1 22.08 -14.94 25.49
N LEU A 2 22.28 -16.24 25.66
CA LEU A 2 21.70 -17.27 24.77
C LEU A 2 20.16 -17.24 24.66
N ARG A 3 19.44 -17.03 25.79
CA ARG A 3 17.97 -16.88 25.78
C ARG A 3 17.47 -15.66 25.01
N ASN A 4 18.22 -14.56 25.00
CA ASN A 4 17.84 -13.38 24.23
C ASN A 4 18.09 -13.60 22.74
N GLN A 5 19.21 -14.24 22.39
CA GLN A 5 19.54 -14.61 21.00
C GLN A 5 18.54 -15.60 20.40
N ILE A 6 18.10 -16.61 21.16
CA ILE A 6 17.06 -17.54 20.70
C ILE A 6 15.72 -16.81 20.52
N ARG A 7 15.37 -15.91 21.44
CA ARG A 7 14.12 -15.13 21.35
C ARG A 7 14.13 -14.19 20.14
N GLU A 8 15.26 -13.54 19.85
CA GLU A 8 15.44 -12.72 18.65
C GLU A 8 15.40 -13.55 17.37
N GLN A 9 15.99 -14.76 17.34
CA GLN A 9 15.90 -15.65 16.18
C GLN A 9 14.48 -16.11 15.91
N VAL A 10 13.74 -16.55 16.93
CA VAL A 10 12.34 -16.96 16.79
C VAL A 10 11.47 -15.78 16.36
N TYR A 11 11.73 -14.59 16.90
CA TYR A 11 11.06 -13.36 16.48
C TYR A 11 11.26 -13.08 14.99
N GLU A 12 12.50 -13.11 14.51
CA GLU A 12 12.79 -12.86 13.09
C GLU A 12 12.19 -13.93 12.18
N GLN A 13 12.24 -15.21 12.58
CA GLN A 13 11.65 -16.31 11.81
C GLN A 13 10.13 -16.18 11.66
N ASN A 14 9.43 -15.86 12.75
CA ASN A 14 7.98 -15.69 12.72
C ASN A 14 7.59 -14.45 11.91
N ARG A 15 8.37 -13.37 11.99
CA ARG A 15 8.16 -12.18 11.15
C ARG A 15 8.27 -12.50 9.67
N GLN A 16 9.32 -13.22 9.27
CA GLN A 16 9.52 -13.65 7.88
C GLN A 16 8.41 -14.59 7.42
N LEU A 17 7.91 -15.47 8.28
CA LEU A 17 6.77 -16.33 7.98
C LEU A 17 5.51 -15.50 7.73
N GLY A 18 5.21 -14.53 8.60
CA GLY A 18 4.06 -13.63 8.44
C GLY A 18 4.05 -12.87 7.12
N LEU A 19 5.19 -12.31 6.74
CA LEU A 19 5.36 -11.61 5.45
C LEU A 19 5.20 -12.56 4.26
N LYS A 20 5.69 -13.80 4.35
CA LYS A 20 5.50 -14.82 3.30
C LYS A 20 4.03 -15.23 3.16
N LEU A 21 3.31 -15.37 4.27
CA LEU A 21 1.88 -15.70 4.25
C LEU A 21 1.05 -14.54 3.70
N LEU A 22 1.40 -13.29 4.04
CA LEU A 22 0.84 -12.10 3.41
C LEU A 22 1.06 -12.13 1.90
N ALA A 23 2.28 -12.40 1.44
CA ALA A 23 2.58 -12.50 0.01
C ALA A 23 1.75 -13.61 -0.66
N TYR A 24 1.63 -14.76 -0.01
CA TYR A 24 0.86 -15.89 -0.49
C TYR A 24 -0.62 -15.52 -0.71
N ILE A 25 -1.26 -14.85 0.25
CA ILE A 25 -2.66 -14.42 0.19
C ILE A 25 -2.97 -13.57 -1.05
N TYR A 26 -2.01 -12.75 -1.49
CA TYR A 26 -2.18 -11.90 -2.68
C TYR A 26 -1.74 -12.59 -3.97
N SER A 27 -0.94 -13.66 -3.90
CA SER A 27 -0.46 -14.38 -5.09
C SER A 27 -1.40 -15.46 -5.62
N ILE A 28 -2.45 -15.81 -4.87
CA ILE A 28 -3.35 -16.91 -5.20
C ILE A 28 -4.81 -16.45 -5.25
N ASP A 29 -5.55 -16.97 -6.22
CA ASP A 29 -7.00 -16.86 -6.26
C ASP A 29 -7.60 -17.85 -5.24
N PRO A 30 -8.45 -17.41 -4.29
CA PRO A 30 -9.16 -18.30 -3.38
C PRO A 30 -9.86 -19.49 -4.04
N ASP A 31 -10.35 -19.32 -5.28
CA ASP A 31 -11.06 -20.36 -6.03
C ASP A 31 -10.12 -21.46 -6.55
N ASP A 32 -8.84 -21.16 -6.70
CA ASP A 32 -7.81 -22.10 -7.17
C ASP A 32 -7.16 -22.91 -6.02
N ILE A 33 -7.61 -22.71 -4.78
CA ILE A 33 -7.00 -23.34 -3.61
C ILE A 33 -7.56 -24.75 -3.38
N ASP A 34 -6.67 -25.72 -3.57
CA ASP A 34 -6.88 -27.06 -3.04
C ASP A 34 -6.55 -27.08 -1.55
N VAL A 35 -7.52 -27.51 -0.75
CA VAL A 35 -7.42 -27.61 0.71
C VAL A 35 -7.71 -29.05 1.05
N ASP A 36 -6.86 -29.64 1.88
CA ASP A 36 -7.09 -30.98 2.40
C ASP A 36 -8.49 -31.03 3.06
N PRO A 37 -9.42 -31.86 2.55
CA PRO A 37 -10.78 -31.94 3.08
C PRO A 37 -10.84 -32.39 4.54
N ASP A 38 -9.78 -33.05 5.04
CA ASP A 38 -9.66 -33.50 6.42
C ASP A 38 -8.92 -32.50 7.32
N TYR A 39 -8.50 -31.33 6.79
CA TYR A 39 -7.81 -30.31 7.57
C TYR A 39 -8.75 -29.66 8.60
N ALA A 40 -8.41 -29.84 9.88
CA ALA A 40 -9.11 -29.23 11.00
C ALA A 40 -8.30 -28.03 11.52
N VAL A 41 -8.87 -26.83 11.43
CA VAL A 41 -8.22 -25.61 11.95
C VAL A 41 -8.04 -25.71 13.47
N PRO A 42 -6.81 -25.57 14.00
CA PRO A 42 -6.58 -25.51 15.44
C PRO A 42 -7.35 -24.34 16.05
N ARG A 43 -8.21 -24.61 17.04
CA ARG A 43 -8.94 -23.56 17.75
C ARG A 43 -8.07 -22.97 18.85
N GLY A 44 -7.64 -21.71 18.67
CA GLY A 44 -7.27 -20.84 19.79
C GLY A 44 -5.80 -20.80 20.20
N GLU A 45 -4.87 -21.32 19.39
CA GLU A 45 -3.44 -21.08 19.58
C GLU A 45 -2.86 -20.32 18.39
N ALA A 46 -1.82 -19.52 18.63
CA ALA A 46 -1.19 -18.71 17.62
C ALA A 46 -0.62 -19.60 16.51
N VAL A 47 -1.36 -19.73 15.40
CA VAL A 47 -1.06 -20.53 14.19
C VAL A 47 0.38 -20.35 13.69
N MET A 48 1.00 -19.20 13.99
CA MET A 48 2.37 -18.88 13.62
C MET A 48 3.45 -19.57 14.49
N ALA A 49 3.08 -20.27 15.57
CA ALA A 49 4.02 -20.99 16.43
C ALA A 49 4.33 -22.42 15.92
N GLU A 50 3.44 -23.01 15.11
CA GLU A 50 3.54 -24.39 14.63
C GLU A 50 4.12 -24.48 13.21
N GLY A 51 5.38 -24.06 13.02
CA GLY A 51 6.10 -24.29 11.76
C GLY A 51 5.51 -23.63 10.50
N SER A 52 6.23 -23.72 9.38
CA SER A 52 5.82 -23.03 8.14
C SER A 52 4.71 -23.74 7.36
N GLU A 53 4.57 -25.06 7.53
CA GLU A 53 3.61 -25.88 6.76
C GLU A 53 2.19 -25.78 7.31
N GLU A 54 2.00 -25.89 8.63
CA GLU A 54 0.69 -25.80 9.26
C GLU A 54 0.09 -24.39 9.14
N ALA A 55 0.94 -23.36 9.26
CA ALA A 55 0.55 -21.99 9.02
C ALA A 55 0.08 -21.76 7.57
N LEU A 56 0.73 -22.40 6.59
CA LEU A 56 0.32 -22.30 5.18
C LEU A 56 -1.01 -23.03 4.94
N GLU A 57 -1.21 -24.22 5.48
CA GLU A 57 -2.47 -24.97 5.36
C GLU A 57 -3.64 -24.23 6.04
N THR A 58 -3.39 -23.59 7.19
CA THR A 58 -4.40 -22.71 7.81
C THR A 58 -4.77 -21.56 6.88
N ILE A 59 -3.78 -20.89 6.27
CA ILE A 59 -4.04 -19.77 5.35
C ILE A 59 -4.80 -20.25 4.10
N LYS A 60 -4.46 -21.40 3.53
CA LYS A 60 -5.23 -22.00 2.42
C LYS A 60 -6.68 -22.26 2.80
N TRP A 61 -6.91 -22.88 3.96
CA TRP A 61 -8.25 -23.12 4.48
C TRP A 61 -9.01 -21.81 4.69
N GLN A 62 -8.37 -20.80 5.29
CA GLN A 62 -8.99 -19.50 5.54
C GLN A 62 -9.34 -18.78 4.24
N LEU A 63 -8.47 -18.82 3.23
CA LEU A 63 -8.75 -18.20 1.94
C LEU A 63 -9.97 -18.83 1.28
N LYS A 64 -10.07 -20.15 1.28
CA LYS A 64 -11.20 -20.89 0.70
C LYS A 64 -12.52 -20.66 1.44
N ASN A 65 -12.50 -20.54 2.77
CA ASN A 65 -13.71 -20.51 3.59
C ASN A 65 -14.13 -19.10 4.05
N LEU A 66 -13.18 -18.19 4.24
CA LEU A 66 -13.40 -16.83 4.75
C LEU A 66 -13.14 -15.75 3.68
N GLY A 67 -12.57 -16.13 2.54
CA GLY A 67 -12.09 -15.20 1.52
C GLY A 67 -10.84 -14.43 1.95
N ARG A 68 -10.31 -13.63 1.02
CA ARG A 68 -9.10 -12.83 1.21
C ARG A 68 -9.20 -11.90 2.42
N THR A 69 -10.28 -11.13 2.52
CA THR A 69 -10.49 -10.17 3.61
C THR A 69 -10.51 -10.85 4.98
N GLY A 70 -11.26 -11.94 5.14
CA GLY A 70 -11.33 -12.69 6.41
C GLY A 70 -9.98 -13.29 6.81
N THR A 71 -9.24 -13.80 5.83
CA THR A 71 -7.88 -14.33 6.03
C THR A 71 -6.89 -13.24 6.48
N LEU A 72 -6.93 -12.07 5.83
CA LEU A 72 -6.08 -10.92 6.20
C LEU A 72 -6.36 -10.46 7.62
N TYR A 73 -7.62 -10.34 8.02
CA TYR A 73 -7.98 -9.99 9.40
C TYR A 73 -7.41 -10.99 10.41
N SER A 74 -7.51 -12.29 10.12
CA SER A 74 -6.95 -13.33 10.99
C SER A 74 -5.42 -13.23 11.07
N LEU A 75 -4.75 -13.09 9.92
CA LEU A 75 -3.29 -13.02 9.87
C LEU A 75 -2.77 -11.77 10.59
N ILE A 76 -3.33 -10.59 10.30
CA ILE A 76 -2.94 -9.33 10.97
C ILE A 76 -3.19 -9.42 12.47
N GLY A 77 -4.32 -9.97 12.92
CA GLY A 77 -4.61 -10.17 14.34
C GLY A 77 -3.58 -11.06 15.04
N ASN A 78 -3.18 -12.15 14.39
CA ASN A 78 -2.13 -13.04 14.89
C ASN A 78 -0.77 -12.32 14.93
N LEU A 79 -0.41 -11.60 13.87
CA LEU A 79 0.85 -10.84 13.80
C LEU A 79 0.92 -9.77 14.89
N LYS A 80 -0.18 -9.03 15.15
CA LYS A 80 -0.26 -8.04 16.24
C LYS A 80 -0.06 -8.68 17.62
N THR A 81 -0.63 -9.86 17.83
CA THR A 81 -0.49 -10.58 19.11
C THR A 81 0.95 -11.02 19.35
N LEU A 82 1.66 -11.40 18.29
CA LEU A 82 3.04 -11.88 18.35
C LEU A 82 4.07 -10.74 18.35
N PHE A 83 3.72 -9.60 17.75
CA PHE A 83 4.58 -8.45 17.51
C PHE A 83 3.90 -7.13 17.96
N PRO A 84 3.68 -6.96 19.27
CA PRO A 84 2.95 -5.80 19.80
C PRO A 84 3.73 -4.48 19.70
N ASP A 85 5.05 -4.55 19.63
CA ASP A 85 5.93 -3.39 19.63
C ASP A 85 6.34 -3.05 18.16
N ASP A 86 5.86 -1.91 17.65
CA ASP A 86 6.22 -1.26 16.37
C ASP A 86 5.90 -1.95 15.04
N GLU A 87 5.37 -3.18 15.01
CA GLU A 87 5.05 -3.85 13.74
C GLU A 87 3.67 -3.50 13.16
N GLU A 88 2.73 -2.94 13.94
CA GLU A 88 1.38 -2.68 13.44
C GLU A 88 1.38 -1.74 12.21
N HIS A 89 1.99 -0.57 12.31
CA HIS A 89 2.01 0.41 11.22
C HIS A 89 2.76 -0.12 9.98
N LYS A 90 3.81 -0.91 10.20
CA LYS A 90 4.55 -1.61 9.14
C LYS A 90 3.66 -2.63 8.42
N LEU A 91 2.91 -3.45 9.18
CA LEU A 91 1.99 -4.45 8.64
C LEU A 91 0.84 -3.79 7.88
N LEU A 92 0.28 -2.70 8.40
CA LEU A 92 -0.77 -1.95 7.71
C LEU A 92 -0.25 -1.34 6.40
N LEU A 93 0.99 -0.84 6.37
CA LEU A 93 1.62 -0.36 5.14
C LEU A 93 1.82 -1.48 4.11
N PHE A 94 2.24 -2.67 4.54
CA PHE A 94 2.33 -3.85 3.67
C PHE A 94 0.99 -4.25 3.08
N VAL A 95 -0.05 -4.29 3.93
CA VAL A 95 -1.41 -4.63 3.51
C VAL A 95 -1.88 -3.62 2.48
N GLU A 96 -1.72 -2.32 2.75
CA GLU A 96 -2.20 -1.30 1.83
C GLU A 96 -1.47 -1.32 0.48
N LEU A 97 -0.16 -1.53 0.48
CA LEU A 97 0.63 -1.72 -0.74
C LEU A 97 0.08 -2.89 -1.57
N SER A 98 -0.25 -4.01 -0.92
CA SER A 98 -0.75 -5.22 -1.57
C SER A 98 -2.19 -5.06 -2.08
N GLU A 99 -3.05 -4.38 -1.33
CA GLU A 99 -4.41 -4.02 -1.76
C GLU A 99 -4.38 -3.10 -2.98
N CYS A 100 -3.51 -2.08 -2.98
CA CYS A 100 -3.35 -1.18 -4.14
C CYS A 100 -2.93 -1.95 -5.39
N GLN A 101 -2.02 -2.93 -5.25
CA GLN A 101 -1.62 -3.79 -6.36
C GLN A 101 -2.80 -4.66 -6.83
N HIS A 102 -3.54 -5.26 -5.90
CA HIS A 102 -4.69 -6.10 -6.23
C HIS A 102 -5.77 -5.32 -7.00
N PHE A 103 -6.14 -4.13 -6.54
CA PHE A 103 -7.10 -3.27 -7.25
C PHE A 103 -6.61 -2.88 -8.66
N LEU A 104 -5.31 -2.62 -8.82
CA LEU A 104 -4.75 -2.34 -10.14
C LEU A 104 -4.87 -3.56 -11.08
N GLU A 105 -4.60 -4.76 -10.57
CA GLU A 105 -4.71 -6.01 -11.33
C GLU A 105 -6.17 -6.33 -11.73
N GLN A 106 -7.14 -5.84 -10.96
CA GLN A 106 -8.58 -5.96 -11.27
C GLN A 106 -9.11 -4.82 -12.15
N ASP A 107 -8.25 -3.92 -12.65
CA ASP A 107 -8.66 -2.74 -13.42
C ASP A 107 -9.58 -1.79 -12.63
N GLU A 108 -9.29 -1.60 -11.33
CA GLU A 108 -10.04 -0.74 -10.41
C GLU A 108 -9.19 0.42 -9.81
N PRO A 109 -8.59 1.30 -10.64
CA PRO A 109 -7.63 2.29 -10.17
C PRO A 109 -8.24 3.38 -9.26
N PHE A 110 -9.52 3.71 -9.43
CA PHE A 110 -10.18 4.68 -8.55
C PHE A 110 -10.33 4.16 -7.12
N ALA A 111 -10.66 2.87 -6.96
CA ALA A 111 -10.74 2.24 -5.64
C ALA A 111 -9.37 2.23 -4.95
N ALA A 112 -8.33 1.87 -5.69
CA ALA A 112 -6.94 1.91 -5.21
C ALA A 112 -6.53 3.32 -4.75
N LEU A 113 -6.81 4.37 -5.55
CA LEU A 113 -6.45 5.75 -5.23
C LEU A 113 -7.18 6.28 -4.01
N ILE A 114 -8.50 6.07 -3.92
CA ILE A 114 -9.29 6.54 -2.78
C ILE A 114 -8.79 5.87 -1.50
N ARG A 115 -8.59 4.55 -1.55
CA ARG A 115 -8.16 3.78 -0.38
C ARG A 115 -6.75 4.13 0.05
N GLY A 116 -5.77 4.05 -0.84
CA GLY A 116 -4.38 4.23 -0.46
C GLY A 116 -4.01 5.67 -0.15
N ALA A 117 -4.68 6.67 -0.73
CA ALA A 117 -4.51 8.06 -0.30
C ALA A 117 -5.12 8.31 1.10
N THR A 118 -6.26 7.67 1.41
CA THR A 118 -6.86 7.75 2.76
C THR A 118 -5.96 7.08 3.80
N PHE A 119 -5.33 5.95 3.45
CA PHE A 119 -4.31 5.33 4.29
C PHE A 119 -3.11 6.27 4.48
N LEU A 120 -2.60 6.89 3.41
CA LEU A 120 -1.46 7.82 3.48
C LEU A 120 -1.77 9.00 4.39
N GLU A 121 -2.96 9.59 4.28
CA GLU A 121 -3.43 10.67 5.15
C GLU A 121 -3.41 10.25 6.62
N LYS A 122 -3.98 9.09 6.93
CA LYS A 122 -3.97 8.55 8.29
C LYS A 122 -2.54 8.29 8.79
N ALA A 123 -1.71 7.64 7.99
CA ALA A 123 -0.34 7.27 8.37
C ALA A 123 0.54 8.49 8.62
N LEU A 124 0.43 9.54 7.80
CA LEU A 124 1.13 10.80 8.01
C LEU A 124 0.58 11.56 9.22
N GLY A 125 -0.75 11.62 9.38
CA GLY A 125 -1.39 12.28 10.52
C GLY A 125 -1.00 11.67 11.86
N GLU A 126 -0.93 10.33 11.95
CA GLU A 126 -0.45 9.63 13.15
C GLU A 126 1.02 9.92 13.44
N ARG A 127 1.88 9.92 12.42
CA ARG A 127 3.33 10.19 12.57
C ARG A 127 3.62 11.63 12.97
N LEU A 128 2.88 12.58 12.42
CA LEU A 128 2.99 14.01 12.72
C LEU A 128 2.20 14.42 13.97
N SER A 129 1.34 13.53 14.51
CA SER A 129 0.33 13.90 15.52
C SER A 129 -0.54 15.09 15.06
N SER A 130 -0.87 15.11 13.77
CA SER A 130 -1.58 16.20 13.06
C SER A 130 -2.90 15.67 12.48
N SER A 131 -3.91 16.53 12.42
CA SER A 131 -5.24 16.23 11.83
C SER A 131 -5.55 17.11 10.62
N SER A 132 -4.51 17.73 10.05
CA SER A 132 -4.61 18.56 8.85
C SER A 132 -4.99 17.73 7.63
N ASP A 133 -5.49 18.38 6.58
CA ASP A 133 -5.77 17.71 5.31
C ASP A 133 -4.49 17.13 4.69
N LEU A 134 -4.63 16.03 3.94
CA LEU A 134 -3.51 15.34 3.27
C LEU A 134 -2.50 16.25 2.57
N ALA A 135 -2.94 17.33 1.90
CA ALA A 135 -2.04 18.27 1.22
C ALA A 135 -1.01 18.90 2.18
N TYR A 136 -1.46 19.31 3.36
CA TYR A 136 -0.63 19.92 4.40
C TYR A 136 0.22 18.86 5.09
N LEU A 137 -0.35 17.67 5.38
CA LEU A 137 0.40 16.57 5.97
C LEU A 137 1.59 16.15 5.10
N ILE A 138 1.44 16.09 3.78
CA ILE A 138 2.54 15.78 2.86
C ILE A 138 3.65 16.83 2.95
N GLN A 139 3.29 18.11 2.97
CA GLN A 139 4.25 19.20 3.04
C GLN A 139 4.98 19.22 4.39
N GLU A 140 4.23 19.12 5.49
CA GLU A 140 4.75 19.05 6.86
C GLU A 140 5.68 17.85 7.04
N ALA A 141 5.28 16.67 6.54
CA ALA A 141 6.12 15.47 6.56
C ALA A 141 7.43 15.66 5.77
N SER A 142 7.40 16.42 4.67
CA SER A 142 8.62 16.75 3.93
C SER A 142 9.49 17.76 4.67
N ASP A 143 8.88 18.74 5.35
CA ASP A 143 9.60 19.76 6.14
C ASP A 143 10.26 19.17 7.39
N GLU A 144 9.65 18.14 7.97
CA GLU A 144 10.18 17.38 9.11
C GLU A 144 11.06 16.17 8.71
N ASP A 145 11.39 16.01 7.43
CA ASP A 145 12.22 14.91 6.89
C ASP A 145 11.65 13.49 7.14
N ILE A 146 10.36 13.38 7.48
CA ILE A 146 9.62 12.11 7.58
C ILE A 146 9.52 11.45 6.20
N ILE A 147 9.36 12.25 5.16
CA ILE A 147 9.44 11.84 3.75
C ILE A 147 10.44 12.70 2.99
N SER A 148 11.04 12.14 1.96
CA SER A 148 11.95 12.84 1.05
C SER A 148 11.20 13.76 0.08
N THR A 149 11.94 14.67 -0.56
CA THR A 149 11.39 15.54 -1.62
C THR A 149 10.89 14.77 -2.85
N GLU A 150 11.40 13.57 -3.12
CA GLU A 150 10.84 12.74 -4.19
C GLU A 150 9.51 12.13 -3.76
N GLU A 151 9.44 11.60 -2.54
CA GLU A 151 8.20 11.05 -1.96
C GLU A 151 7.11 12.13 -1.82
N GLU A 152 7.48 13.36 -1.44
CA GLU A 152 6.58 14.52 -1.45
C GLU A 152 5.91 14.69 -2.82
N LYS A 153 6.71 14.68 -3.90
CA LYS A 153 6.20 14.84 -5.27
C LYS A 153 5.31 13.68 -5.71
N LEU A 154 5.66 12.45 -5.34
CA LEU A 154 4.81 11.29 -5.62
C LEU A 154 3.48 11.41 -4.87
N ALA A 155 3.53 11.76 -3.58
CA ALA A 155 2.37 11.89 -2.72
C ALA A 155 1.42 13.01 -3.19
N GLN A 156 1.94 14.18 -3.57
CA GLN A 156 1.12 15.26 -4.13
C GLN A 156 0.45 14.86 -5.45
N PHE A 157 1.13 14.09 -6.30
CA PHE A 157 0.52 13.59 -7.54
C PHE A 157 -0.63 12.62 -7.26
N VAL A 158 -0.44 11.68 -6.32
CA VAL A 158 -1.50 10.75 -5.88
C VAL A 158 -2.68 11.51 -5.29
N ARG A 159 -2.43 12.52 -4.46
CA ARG A 159 -3.46 13.38 -3.86
C ARG A 159 -4.31 14.06 -4.92
N GLU A 160 -3.70 14.65 -5.95
CA GLU A 160 -4.41 15.30 -7.05
C GLU A 160 -5.31 14.32 -7.80
N CYS A 161 -4.79 13.14 -8.15
CA CYS A 161 -5.59 12.13 -8.85
C CYS A 161 -6.71 11.56 -7.97
N ARG A 162 -6.49 11.41 -6.66
CA ARG A 162 -7.55 11.01 -5.71
C ARG A 162 -8.63 12.07 -5.60
N ASN A 163 -8.27 13.35 -5.58
CA ASN A 163 -9.26 14.43 -5.53
C ASN A 163 -10.10 14.49 -6.80
N ASP A 164 -9.48 14.27 -7.96
CA ASP A 164 -10.20 14.14 -9.23
C ASP A 164 -11.16 12.93 -9.21
N ALA A 165 -10.67 11.74 -8.87
CA ALA A 165 -11.50 10.54 -8.74
C ALA A 165 -12.65 10.67 -7.73
N GLY A 166 -12.40 11.34 -6.60
CA GLY A 166 -13.36 11.52 -5.51
C GLY A 166 -14.44 12.58 -5.77
N HIS A 167 -14.11 13.64 -6.51
CA HIS A 167 -15.06 14.73 -6.80
C HIS A 167 -15.83 14.55 -8.11
N ASN A 168 -15.25 13.84 -9.09
CA ASN A 168 -15.79 13.78 -10.45
C ASN A 168 -16.38 12.42 -10.86
N PHE A 169 -16.62 11.52 -9.91
CA PHE A 169 -17.09 10.15 -10.15
C PHE A 169 -18.41 10.05 -10.97
N TRP A 170 -19.19 11.14 -11.06
CA TRP A 170 -20.46 11.18 -11.80
C TRP A 170 -20.31 11.71 -13.24
N LEU A 171 -19.61 12.83 -13.48
CA LEU A 171 -19.83 13.66 -14.69
C LEU A 171 -18.76 13.54 -15.76
N GLU A 172 -17.48 13.53 -15.38
CA GLU A 172 -16.27 13.34 -16.20
C GLU A 172 -15.08 13.74 -15.32
N THR A 173 -14.08 12.87 -15.18
CA THR A 173 -12.83 13.21 -14.48
C THR A 173 -12.00 14.20 -15.30
N GLU A 174 -11.33 15.15 -14.64
CA GLU A 174 -10.42 16.10 -15.31
C GLU A 174 -9.20 15.38 -15.87
N PHE A 175 -8.79 14.28 -15.23
CA PHE A 175 -7.73 13.41 -15.72
C PHE A 175 -8.29 12.19 -16.44
N SER A 176 -7.59 11.77 -17.49
CA SER A 176 -7.91 10.53 -18.19
C SER A 176 -7.69 9.30 -17.30
N TYR A 177 -8.32 8.19 -17.64
CA TYR A 177 -8.14 6.91 -16.95
C TYR A 177 -6.66 6.48 -16.83
N VAL A 178 -5.86 6.69 -17.89
CA VAL A 178 -4.43 6.34 -17.92
C VAL A 178 -3.62 7.13 -16.87
N VAL A 179 -4.03 8.37 -16.56
CA VAL A 179 -3.38 9.17 -15.50
C VAL A 179 -3.67 8.55 -14.14
N HIS A 180 -4.89 8.06 -13.92
CA HIS A 180 -5.28 7.40 -12.67
C HIS A 180 -4.58 6.04 -12.50
N GLU A 181 -4.49 5.24 -13.56
CA GLU A 181 -3.72 3.99 -13.55
C GLU A 181 -2.24 4.25 -13.17
N HIS A 182 -1.62 5.27 -13.79
CA HIS A 182 -0.26 5.68 -13.44
C HIS A 182 -0.14 6.25 -12.02
N ALA A 183 -1.19 6.89 -11.50
CA ALA A 183 -1.23 7.36 -10.12
C ALA A 183 -1.26 6.20 -9.13
N VAL A 184 -1.93 5.08 -9.44
CA VAL A 184 -1.86 3.86 -8.61
C VAL A 184 -0.47 3.25 -8.64
N LEU A 185 0.18 3.17 -9.81
CA LEU A 185 1.58 2.73 -9.91
C LEU A 185 2.52 3.65 -9.09
N THR A 186 2.25 4.95 -9.12
CA THR A 186 2.99 5.95 -8.34
C THR A 186 2.76 5.77 -6.84
N LEU A 187 1.53 5.48 -6.41
CA LEU A 187 1.17 5.16 -5.03
C LEU A 187 1.86 3.88 -4.56
N ILE A 188 1.85 2.80 -5.33
CA ILE A 188 2.56 1.56 -5.00
C ILE A 188 4.07 1.82 -4.83
N CYS A 189 4.67 2.60 -5.75
CA CYS A 189 6.06 3.02 -5.65
C CYS A 189 6.33 3.84 -4.38
N LEU A 190 5.45 4.80 -4.06
CA LEU A 190 5.52 5.61 -2.85
C LEU A 190 5.44 4.73 -1.59
N LEU A 191 4.43 3.87 -1.47
CA LEU A 191 4.24 3.02 -0.29
C LEU A 191 5.45 2.09 -0.08
N ASN A 192 6.03 1.55 -1.16
CA ASN A 192 7.25 0.75 -1.06
C ASN A 192 8.47 1.58 -0.62
N SER A 193 8.59 2.83 -1.09
CA SER A 193 9.64 3.76 -0.64
C SER A 193 9.50 4.10 0.85
N LEU A 194 8.27 4.38 1.30
CA LEU A 194 7.98 4.65 2.71
C LEU A 194 8.25 3.44 3.59
N LEU A 195 7.99 2.23 3.09
CA LEU A 195 8.30 1.00 3.79
C LEU A 195 9.81 0.87 4.02
N GLU A 196 10.62 1.20 3.01
CA GLU A 196 12.08 1.20 3.11
C GLU A 196 12.57 2.30 4.06
N ARG A 197 12.05 3.52 3.92
CA ARG A 197 12.45 4.67 4.73
C ARG A 197 12.08 4.52 6.20
N TRP A 198 10.87 4.09 6.49
CA TRP A 198 10.34 4.04 7.86
C TRP A 198 10.73 2.76 8.60
N TYR A 199 10.99 1.66 7.88
CA TYR A 199 11.16 0.34 8.49
C TYR A 199 12.32 -0.49 7.93
N LEU A 200 13.15 0.07 7.05
CA LEU A 200 14.31 -0.59 6.43
C LEU A 200 13.96 -1.93 5.77
N THR A 201 12.82 -1.97 5.09
CA THR A 201 12.28 -3.17 4.46
C THR A 201 11.58 -2.82 3.15
N SER A 202 11.57 -3.73 2.19
CA SER A 202 10.94 -3.52 0.89
C SER A 202 10.09 -4.73 0.51
N TRP A 203 9.13 -4.51 -0.38
CA TRP A 203 8.30 -5.57 -0.92
C TRP A 203 8.81 -6.02 -2.29
N ASN A 204 8.83 -7.33 -2.51
CA ASN A 204 9.08 -7.90 -3.82
C ASN A 204 7.81 -7.78 -4.67
N LEU A 205 7.58 -6.59 -5.22
CA LEU A 205 6.50 -6.32 -6.15
C LEU A 205 6.60 -7.25 -7.38
N VAL A 206 5.46 -7.80 -7.81
CA VAL A 206 5.36 -8.61 -9.04
C VAL A 206 5.43 -7.71 -10.27
N THR A 207 5.01 -6.45 -10.14
CA THR A 207 5.09 -5.43 -11.18
C THR A 207 6.54 -4.97 -11.42
N PRO A 208 6.92 -4.61 -12.67
CA PRO A 208 8.28 -4.18 -12.97
C PRO A 208 8.66 -3.02 -12.06
N GLN A 209 9.85 -3.06 -11.45
CA GLN A 209 10.35 -2.00 -10.56
C GLN A 209 10.18 -0.61 -11.21
N ILE A 210 9.13 0.12 -10.83
CA ILE A 210 8.97 1.51 -11.20
C ILE A 210 9.64 2.32 -10.09
N SER A 211 10.77 2.94 -10.44
CA SER A 211 11.47 3.85 -9.54
C SER A 211 10.71 5.18 -9.41
N SER A 212 10.90 5.86 -8.28
CA SER A 212 10.39 7.23 -8.06
C SER A 212 10.74 8.15 -9.23
N SER A 213 11.99 8.08 -9.71
CA SER A 213 12.46 8.85 -10.86
C SER A 213 11.69 8.57 -12.16
N ARG A 214 11.28 7.31 -12.39
CA ARG A 214 10.48 6.94 -13.56
C ARG A 214 9.05 7.45 -13.44
N CYS A 215 8.42 7.32 -12.27
CA CYS A 215 7.10 7.90 -12.00
C CYS A 215 7.10 9.41 -12.29
N LEU A 216 8.03 10.15 -11.68
CA LEU A 216 8.13 11.60 -11.81
C LEU A 216 8.44 12.05 -13.24
N ARG A 217 9.19 11.25 -14.00
CA ARG A 217 9.47 11.53 -15.42
C ARG A 217 8.20 11.47 -16.27
N ILE A 218 7.34 10.48 -16.04
CA ILE A 218 6.06 10.33 -16.77
C ILE A 218 5.13 11.50 -16.42
N VAL A 219 5.00 11.82 -15.12
CA VAL A 219 4.19 12.96 -14.64
C VAL A 219 4.61 14.28 -15.31
N ARG A 220 5.92 14.54 -15.40
CA ARG A 220 6.44 15.77 -16.05
C ARG A 220 6.36 15.74 -17.57
N GLY A 221 6.72 14.61 -18.17
CA GLY A 221 6.92 14.49 -19.61
C GLY A 221 5.62 14.22 -20.35
N GLU A 222 4.98 13.11 -20.03
CA GLU A 222 3.81 12.60 -20.74
C GLU A 222 2.53 13.32 -20.32
N PHE A 223 2.36 13.54 -19.01
CA PHE A 223 1.18 14.24 -18.50
C PHE A 223 1.37 15.77 -18.48
N GLY A 224 2.61 16.24 -18.56
CA GLY A 224 2.91 17.67 -18.70
C GLY A 224 2.69 18.50 -17.43
N LEU A 225 2.60 17.87 -16.25
CA LEU A 225 2.46 18.59 -14.98
C LEU A 225 3.78 19.25 -14.59
N ARG A 226 3.69 20.45 -13.99
CA ARG A 226 4.85 21.23 -13.55
C ARG A 226 4.89 21.29 -12.03
N TRP A 227 6.01 20.93 -11.43
CA TRP A 227 6.20 21.11 -9.99
C TRP A 227 6.35 22.59 -9.65
N GLY A 228 5.61 23.08 -8.66
CA GLY A 228 5.70 24.46 -8.20
C GLY A 228 4.95 24.70 -6.90
N GLU A 229 4.76 25.97 -6.58
CA GLU A 229 4.01 26.40 -5.40
C GLU A 229 2.75 27.16 -5.86
N SER A 230 1.60 26.78 -5.32
CA SER A 230 0.32 27.46 -5.54
C SER A 230 -0.46 27.45 -4.24
N ASP A 231 -1.08 28.59 -3.89
CA ASP A 231 -1.85 28.78 -2.66
C ASP A 231 -1.09 28.40 -1.36
N GLY A 232 0.23 28.64 -1.35
CA GLY A 232 1.11 28.31 -0.23
C GLY A 232 1.41 26.82 -0.07
N LEU A 233 1.07 26.01 -1.07
CA LEU A 233 1.32 24.57 -1.12
C LEU A 233 2.27 24.20 -2.27
N ARG A 234 3.26 23.36 -1.96
CA ARG A 234 4.09 22.68 -2.97
C ARG A 234 3.28 21.56 -3.61
N GLN A 235 3.00 21.68 -4.91
CA GLN A 235 2.13 20.75 -5.62
C GLN A 235 2.40 20.71 -7.12
N TRP A 236 1.67 19.84 -7.83
CA TRP A 236 1.71 19.82 -9.28
C TRP A 236 0.74 20.84 -9.86
N ILE A 237 1.27 21.72 -10.69
CA ILE A 237 0.50 22.72 -11.40
C ILE A 237 -0.02 22.07 -12.67
N THR A 238 -1.32 21.83 -12.68
CA THR A 238 -2.07 21.48 -13.88
C THR A 238 -2.32 22.76 -14.66
N ASN A 239 -1.76 22.87 -15.87
CA ASN A 239 -2.40 23.76 -16.83
C ASN A 239 -3.70 23.05 -17.21
N SER A 240 -4.85 23.71 -17.09
CA SER A 240 -6.18 23.23 -17.52
C SER A 240 -6.08 22.12 -18.58
N MET A 241 -6.17 20.86 -18.13
CA MET A 241 -5.88 19.66 -18.93
C MET A 241 -6.89 19.44 -20.06
N ASN A 242 -7.97 20.24 -20.07
CA ASN A 242 -9.03 20.28 -21.09
C ASN A 242 -8.51 20.42 -22.54
N GLU A 243 -7.27 20.85 -22.77
CA GLU A 243 -6.73 20.99 -24.13
C GLU A 243 -5.90 19.80 -24.65
N ARG A 244 -5.47 18.85 -23.80
CA ARG A 244 -4.54 17.77 -24.25
C ARG A 244 -5.17 16.39 -24.44
N TYR A 245 -6.31 16.11 -23.82
CA TYR A 245 -6.97 14.80 -23.91
C TYR A 245 -8.46 14.89 -24.24
N ASP A 246 -8.88 15.91 -25.00
CA ASP A 246 -10.17 15.91 -25.71
C ASP A 246 -10.13 14.86 -26.82
N ARG A 247 -10.22 13.58 -26.45
CA ARG A 247 -10.54 12.49 -27.39
C ARG A 247 -12.02 12.60 -27.71
N ARG A 248 -12.35 13.54 -28.59
CA ARG A 248 -13.45 13.34 -29.52
C ARG A 248 -13.13 12.09 -30.35
N LEU A 249 -13.69 10.96 -29.94
CA LEU A 249 -14.11 9.89 -30.84
C LEU A 249 -15.63 9.80 -30.76
#